data_AF-A0A1J0EEN5-F1
#
_entry.id   AF-A0A1J0EEN5-F1
#
_cell.length_a   1.000
_cell.length_b   1.000
_cell.length_c   1.000
_cell.angle_alpha   90.00
_cell.angle_beta   90.00
_cell.angle_gamma   90.00
#
_symmetry.space_group_name_H-M   'P 1'
#
loop_
_entity.id
_entity.type
_entity.pdbx_description
1 polymer ?
#
loop_
_entity_poly.entity_id
_entity_poly.type
_entity_poly.pdbx_seq_one_letter_code
_entity_poly.pdbx_strand_id
1 'polypeptide(L)' 'MSLEESKSLDTAIDKRYPELKDTQRSIRLSAKNPWQGIISFYYSNGSTDTAVFRFTINDQQGGPRLYIERDWLD' A
#
# COMPACT_ATOMS: atom_id res chain seq x y z
N MET A 1 8.47 0.12 11.46
CA MET A 1 8.13 1.20 10.52
C MET A 1 8.08 2.49 11.30
N SER A 2 8.87 3.48 10.90
CA SER A 2 8.89 4.84 11.43
C SER A 2 7.78 5.69 10.79
N LEU A 3 7.42 6.80 11.43
CA LEU A 3 6.38 7.71 10.94
C LEU A 3 6.61 8.18 9.50
N GLU A 4 7.88 8.45 9.14
CA GLU A 4 8.28 8.88 7.80
C GLU A 4 8.06 7.79 6.73
N GLU A 5 8.34 6.54 7.09
CA GLU A 5 8.13 5.38 6.21
C GLU A 5 6.64 5.14 5.98
N SER A 6 5.82 5.28 7.02
CA SER A 6 4.37 5.17 6.92
C SER A 6 3.77 6.28 6.06
N LYS A 7 4.22 7.54 6.22
CA LYS A 7 3.80 8.65 5.35
C LYS A 7 4.21 8.44 3.89
N SER A 8 5.41 7.92 3.67
CA SER A 8 5.92 7.62 2.33
C SER A 8 5.13 6.50 1.66
N LEU A 9 4.78 5.46 2.42
CA LEU A 9 3.92 4.39 1.97
C LEU A 9 2.52 4.90 1.60
N ASP A 10 1.91 5.69 2.49
CA ASP A 10 0.58 6.28 2.27
C ASP A 10 0.55 7.15 1.00
N THR A 11 1.58 7.99 0.81
CA THR A 11 1.76 8.80 -0.40
C THR A 11 1.92 7.93 -1.66
N ALA A 12 2.66 6.82 -1.56
CA ALA A 12 2.86 5.92 -2.69
C ALA A 12 1.58 5.17 -3.07
N ILE A 13 0.77 4.79 -2.07
CA ILE A 13 -0.55 4.18 -2.27
C ILE A 13 -1.50 5.17 -2.93
N ASP A 14 -1.57 6.42 -2.44
CA ASP A 14 -2.40 7.48 -3.04
C ASP A 14 -2.02 7.75 -4.50
N LYS A 15 -0.72 7.74 -4.81
CA LYS A 15 -0.25 7.89 -6.20
C LYS A 15 -0.62 6.71 -7.07
N ARG A 16 -0.67 5.50 -6.51
CA ARG A 16 -1.00 4.27 -7.24
C ARG A 16 -2.50 4.14 -7.47
N TYR A 17 -3.30 4.50 -6.48
CA TYR A 17 -4.75 4.40 -6.48
C TYR A 17 -5.39 5.76 -6.16
N PRO A 18 -5.27 6.74 -7.07
CA PRO A 18 -5.79 8.09 -6.84
C PRO A 18 -7.31 8.10 -6.64
N GLU A 19 -8.02 7.15 -7.27
CA GLU A 19 -9.47 6.97 -7.13
C GLU A 19 -9.88 6.41 -5.76
N LEU A 20 -8.96 5.77 -5.02
CA LEU A 20 -9.21 5.15 -3.72
C LEU A 20 -8.64 5.96 -2.55
N LYS A 21 -8.17 7.18 -2.82
CA LYS A 21 -7.59 8.06 -1.81
C LYS A 21 -8.59 8.40 -0.70
N ASP A 22 -9.84 8.65 -1.07
CA ASP A 22 -10.92 8.96 -0.13
C ASP A 22 -11.63 7.70 0.40
N THR A 23 -11.25 6.52 -0.07
CA THR A 23 -11.80 5.24 0.38
C THR A 23 -11.19 4.86 1.73
N GLN A 24 -12.04 4.41 2.66
CA GLN A 24 -11.55 3.88 3.93
C GLN A 24 -10.64 2.69 3.66
N ARG A 25 -9.40 2.73 4.14
CA ARG A 25 -8.42 1.68 3.90
C ARG A 25 -7.73 1.20 5.18
N SER A 26 -7.29 -0.06 5.17
CA SER A 26 -6.46 -0.65 6.22
C SER A 26 -5.20 -1.23 5.61
N ILE A 27 -4.06 -0.96 6.24
CA ILE A 27 -2.75 -1.46 5.82
C ILE A 27 -2.25 -2.42 6.89
N ARG A 28 -1.99 -3.67 6.49
CA ARG A 28 -1.35 -4.68 7.34
C ARG A 28 -0.01 -5.09 6.75
N LEU A 29 1.06 -4.83 7.47
CA LEU A 29 2.39 -5.28 7.07
C LEU A 29 2.60 -6.75 7.48
N SER A 30 3.36 -7.47 6.67
CA SER A 30 3.75 -8.84 6.92
C SER A 30 4.80 -8.89 8.03
N ALA A 31 4.60 -9.79 9.00
CA ALA A 31 5.59 -10.02 10.06
C ALA A 31 6.90 -10.63 9.55
N LYS A 32 6.84 -11.34 8.40
CA LYS A 32 8.01 -12.01 7.80
C LYS A 32 8.84 -11.07 6.93
N ASN A 33 8.19 -10.11 6.26
CA ASN A 33 8.83 -9.15 5.37
C ASN A 33 8.35 -7.75 5.76
N PRO A 34 9.19 -6.90 6.40
CA PRO A 34 8.77 -5.58 6.87
C PRO A 34 8.36 -4.63 5.74
N TRP A 35 8.77 -5.00 4.52
CA TRP A 35 8.52 -4.30 3.27
C TRP A 35 7.36 -4.88 2.47
N GLN A 36 6.71 -5.96 2.91
CA GLN A 36 5.55 -6.52 2.23
C GLN A 36 4.32 -6.30 3.09
N GLY A 37 3.19 -5.99 2.47
CA GLY A 37 1.94 -5.77 3.18
C GLY A 37 0.72 -6.05 2.32
N ILE A 38 -0.43 -6.01 2.97
CA ILE A 38 -1.74 -6.10 2.36
C ILE A 38 -2.44 -4.79 2.65
N ILE A 39 -2.99 -4.18 1.61
CA ILE A 39 -3.93 -3.07 1.73
C ILE A 39 -5.33 -3.57 1.43
N SER A 40 -6.30 -3.16 2.25
CA SER A 40 -7.72 -3.44 2.09
C SER A 40 -8.47 -2.12 1.94
N PHE A 41 -9.22 -1.95 0.87
CA PHE A 41 -10.08 -0.79 0.59
C PHE A 41 -11.53 -1.18 0.86
N TYR A 42 -12.20 -0.46 1.75
CA TYR A 42 -13.59 -0.69 2.15
C TYR A 42 -14.48 0.35 1.49
N TYR A 43 -15.37 -0.12 0.63
CA TYR A 43 -16.29 0.74 -0.10
C TYR A 43 -17.62 0.87 0.62
N SER A 44 -18.31 1.99 0.41
CA SER A 44 -19.63 2.25 1.00
C SER A 44 -20.72 1.27 0.54
N ASN A 45 -20.51 0.58 -0.58
CA ASN A 45 -21.41 -0.47 -1.08
C ASN A 45 -21.20 -1.83 -0.37
N GLY A 46 -20.28 -1.92 0.59
CA GLY A 46 -19.94 -3.16 1.31
C GLY A 46 -18.93 -4.05 0.59
N SER A 47 -18.48 -3.69 -0.61
CA SER A 47 -17.37 -4.36 -1.28
C SER A 47 -16.05 -4.08 -0.55
N THR A 48 -15.11 -5.01 -0.66
CA THR A 48 -13.75 -4.83 -0.14
C THR A 48 -12.77 -5.30 -1.19
N ASP A 49 -11.90 -4.40 -1.63
CA ASP A 49 -10.79 -4.75 -2.51
C ASP A 49 -9.52 -4.93 -1.70
N THR A 50 -8.70 -5.90 -2.09
CA THR A 50 -7.44 -6.18 -1.41
C THR A 50 -6.30 -6.26 -2.40
N ALA A 51 -5.21 -5.55 -2.11
CA ALA A 51 -3.96 -5.67 -2.85
C ALA A 51 -2.82 -6.07 -1.94
N VAL A 52 -1.96 -6.93 -2.43
CA VAL A 52 -0.69 -7.28 -1.81
C VAL A 52 0.37 -6.39 -2.45
N PHE A 53 1.10 -5.64 -1.61
CA PHE A 53 2.15 -4.75 -2.07
C PHE A 53 3.49 -5.07 -1.42
N ARG A 54 4.55 -4.62 -2.08
CA ARG A 54 5.91 -4.57 -1.57
C ARG A 54 6.44 -3.15 -1.67
N PHE A 55 6.77 -2.57 -0.54
CA PHE A 55 7.28 -1.23 -0.38
C PHE A 55 8.78 -1.25 -0.10
N THR A 56 9.59 -0.55 -0.88
CA THR A 56 11.04 -0.47 -0.66
C THR A 56 11.47 0.99 -0.53
N ILE A 57 12.18 1.34 0.54
CA ILE A 57 12.69 2.71 0.76
C ILE A 57 14.12 2.88 0.20
N ASN A 58 14.88 1.80 0.08
CA ASN A 58 16.28 1.81 -0.34
C ASN A 58 16.48 1.15 -1.71
N ASP A 59 15.81 1.66 -2.75
CA ASP A 59 16.24 1.37 -4.12
C ASP A 59 17.43 2.28 -4.45
N GLN A 60 18.38 1.86 -5.28
CA GLN A 60 19.64 2.58 -5.59
C GLN A 60 19.45 4.00 -6.16
N GLN A 61 18.20 4.44 -6.37
CA GLN A 61 17.79 5.79 -6.77
C GLN A 61 17.23 6.66 -5.61
N GLY A 62 17.29 6.21 -4.35
CA GLY A 62 17.06 7.04 -3.17
C GLY A 62 15.61 7.45 -2.88
N GLY A 63 14.62 6.75 -3.43
CA GLY A 63 13.20 7.06 -3.24
C GLY A 63 12.32 5.86 -2.88
N PRO A 64 11.23 6.07 -2.13
CA PRO A 64 10.27 5.03 -1.79
C PRO A 64 9.55 4.51 -3.05
N ARG A 65 9.55 3.20 -3.26
CA ARG A 65 8.83 2.53 -4.35
C ARG A 65 7.78 1.59 -3.81
N LEU A 66 6.59 1.61 -4.40
CA LEU A 66 5.49 0.70 -4.13
C LEU A 66 5.30 -0.22 -5.33
N TYR A 67 5.57 -1.51 -5.14
CA TYR A 67 5.31 -2.57 -6.09
C TYR A 67 4.03 -3.28 -5.69
N ILE A 68 3.12 -3.51 -6.63
CA ILE A 68 1.90 -4.29 -6.37
C ILE A 68 2.17 -5.72 -6.82
N GLU A 69 2.23 -6.65 -5.87
CA GLU A 69 2.43 -8.07 -6.15
C GLU A 69 1.15 -8.73 -6.64
N ARG A 70 0.02 -8.32 -6.07
CA ARG A 70 -1.29 -8.80 -6.47
C ARG A 70 -2.32 -7.70 -6.27
N ASP A 71 -3.14 -7.49 -7.28
CA ASP A 71 -4.23 -6.53 -7.24
C ASP A 71 -5.56 -7.31 -7.18
N TRP A 72 -6.65 -6.64 -6.78
CA TRP A 72 -7.99 -7.26 -6.81
C TRP A 72 -8.50 -7.46 -8.24
N LEU A 73 -7.85 -6.84 -9.22
CA LEU A 73 -8.09 -7.01 -10.65
C LEU A 73 -7.35 -8.21 -11.29
N ASP A 74 -6.51 -8.95 -10.53
CA ASP A 74 -5.70 -10.10 -11.00
C ASP A 74 -6.36 -11.47 -10.82
#